data_AF-B0DYY7-F1
#
_entry.id   AF-B0DYY7-F1
#
_cell.length_a   1.000
_cell.length_b   1.000
_cell.length_c   1.000
_cell.angle_alpha   90.00
_cell.angle_beta   90.00
_cell.angle_gamma   90.00
#
_symmetry.space_group_name_H-M   'P 1'
#
loop_
_entity.id
_entity.type
_entity.pdbx_description
1 polymer ?
#
loop_
_entity_poly.entity_id
_entity_poly.type
_entity_poly.pdbx_seq_one_letter_code
_entity_poly.pdbx_strand_id
1 'polypeptide(L)'
;MFQHSYLGYGLMRTRRHVHRLVNFMSTLQGTKAKAVVGNPCLAKGTRRVVTVKVEVTGVERKVTMDGEDIGFFEVCDRVVQLVLAKDAICELKPCSFNGVYQPSLLSSFPNGKVLLLSYFYDRLSPLLPSASSSSLPITISTIASTARQVCKGRDEWLQNHWAADSELMAELADRPEWCHDLCMRC
;
A
#
# COMPACT_ATOMS: atom_id res chain seq x y z
N MET A 1 23.49 -15.08 8.08
CA MET A 1 22.20 -14.49 8.51
C MET A 1 22.22 -13.02 8.10
N PHE A 2 21.22 -12.56 7.36
CA PHE A 2 21.06 -11.14 7.01
C PHE A 2 19.89 -10.58 7.81
N GLN A 3 20.08 -9.43 8.46
CA GLN A 3 19.06 -8.76 9.25
C GLN A 3 19.13 -7.27 8.98
N HIS A 4 17.99 -6.65 8.68
CA HIS A 4 17.88 -5.22 8.47
C HIS A 4 16.51 -4.72 8.97
N SER A 5 16.45 -3.48 9.44
CA SER A 5 15.22 -2.84 9.91
C SER A 5 15.04 -1.48 9.25
N TYR A 6 13.92 -1.31 8.55
CA TYR A 6 13.58 -0.08 7.84
C TYR A 6 12.82 0.90 8.75
N LEU A 7 13.56 1.69 9.53
CA LEU A 7 12.96 2.73 10.34
C LEU A 7 12.27 3.78 9.45
N GLY A 8 11.00 4.07 9.74
CA GLY A 8 10.22 4.98 8.89
C GLY A 8 9.24 4.29 7.94
N TYR A 9 9.40 2.99 7.71
CA TYR A 9 8.61 2.25 6.71
C TYR A 9 7.56 1.31 7.31
N GLY A 10 7.29 1.44 8.62
CA GLY A 10 6.16 0.77 9.25
C GLY A 10 4.83 1.30 8.70
N LEU A 11 3.78 0.45 8.70
CA LEU A 11 2.49 0.70 8.04
C LEU A 11 1.96 2.14 8.18
N MET A 12 1.84 2.62 9.42
CA MET A 12 1.29 3.95 9.71
C MET A 12 2.20 5.12 9.32
N ARG A 13 3.51 4.89 9.20
CA ARG A 13 4.46 5.91 8.72
C ARG A 13 4.41 5.98 7.20
N THR A 14 4.40 4.84 6.54
CA THR A 14 4.27 4.75 5.07
C THR A 14 2.97 5.39 4.57
N ARG A 15 1.83 5.10 5.22
CA ARG A 15 0.56 5.76 4.89
C ARG A 15 0.69 7.28 4.90
N ARG A 16 1.33 7.82 5.93
CA ARG A 16 1.62 9.27 6.03
C ARG A 16 2.52 9.75 4.90
N HIS A 17 3.55 8.99 4.52
CA HIS A 17 4.42 9.35 3.39
C HIS A 17 3.66 9.40 2.06
N VAL A 18 2.80 8.42 1.77
CA VAL A 18 1.95 8.42 0.55
C VAL A 18 1.01 9.60 0.53
N HIS A 19 0.23 9.81 1.60
CA HIS A 19 -0.68 10.95 1.68
C HIS A 19 0.04 12.28 1.49
N ARG A 20 1.24 12.41 2.07
CA ARG A 20 2.05 13.60 1.97
C ARG A 20 2.60 13.83 0.56
N LEU A 21 3.08 12.78 -0.12
CA LEU A 21 3.59 12.87 -1.49
C LEU A 21 2.47 13.28 -2.45
N VAL A 22 1.34 12.59 -2.40
CA VAL A 22 0.17 12.89 -3.25
C VAL A 22 -0.34 14.31 -3.00
N ASN A 23 -0.41 14.70 -1.73
CA ASN A 23 -0.75 16.06 -1.34
C ASN A 23 0.22 17.10 -1.94
N PHE A 24 1.53 16.85 -1.87
CA PHE A 24 2.54 17.72 -2.44
C PHE A 24 2.39 17.82 -3.97
N MET A 25 2.22 16.70 -4.67
CA MET A 25 2.00 16.69 -6.12
C MET A 25 0.76 17.51 -6.51
N SER A 26 -0.31 17.46 -5.72
CA SER A 26 -1.52 18.26 -5.98
C SER A 26 -1.28 19.77 -5.91
N THR A 27 -0.31 20.21 -5.10
CA THR A 27 0.09 21.63 -4.98
C THR A 27 0.96 22.11 -6.13
N LEU A 28 1.61 21.20 -6.87
CA LEU A 28 2.38 21.56 -8.06
C LEU A 28 1.47 21.85 -9.27
N GLN A 29 0.26 21.28 -9.29
CA GLN A 29 -0.70 21.41 -10.39
C GLN A 29 -1.59 22.66 -10.29
N GLY A 30 -1.45 23.50 -9.26
CA GLY A 30 -2.24 24.73 -9.12
C GLY A 30 -1.78 25.61 -7.96
N THR A 31 -2.14 26.90 -7.99
CA THR A 31 -1.66 27.92 -7.04
C THR A 31 -2.33 27.92 -5.66
N LYS A 32 -3.30 27.03 -5.41
CA LYS A 32 -4.02 26.96 -4.12
C LYS A 32 -4.05 25.54 -3.55
N ALA A 33 -3.90 25.44 -2.23
CA ALA A 33 -4.09 24.19 -1.49
C ALA A 33 -5.53 23.69 -1.69
N LYS A 34 -5.70 22.57 -2.40
CA LYS A 34 -7.01 21.94 -2.56
C LYS A 34 -7.46 21.34 -1.22
N ALA A 35 -8.76 21.48 -0.93
CA ALA A 35 -9.41 20.82 0.21
C ALA A 35 -9.59 19.31 -0.03
N VAL A 36 -9.79 18.94 -1.30
CA VAL A 36 -9.89 17.56 -1.78
C VAL A 36 -8.70 17.24 -2.67
N VAL A 37 -8.02 16.13 -2.40
CA VAL A 37 -6.84 15.66 -3.13
C VAL A 37 -7.11 14.25 -3.63
N GLY A 38 -7.02 14.05 -4.95
CA GLY A 38 -7.12 12.73 -5.55
C GLY A 38 -5.95 11.84 -5.09
N ASN A 39 -6.24 10.66 -4.54
CA ASN A 39 -5.27 9.71 -4.06
C ASN A 39 -5.51 8.31 -4.66
N PRO A 40 -4.67 7.87 -5.62
CA PRO A 40 -4.86 6.59 -6.31
C PRO A 40 -4.60 5.37 -5.41
N CYS A 41 -4.03 5.58 -4.21
CA CYS A 41 -3.79 4.53 -3.23
C CYS A 41 -4.97 4.28 -2.28
N LEU A 42 -6.06 5.04 -2.42
CA LEU A 42 -7.34 4.68 -1.83
C LEU A 42 -8.13 3.82 -2.80
N ALA A 43 -8.93 2.90 -2.29
CA ALA A 43 -9.83 2.13 -3.13
C ALA A 43 -10.79 3.05 -3.89
N LYS A 44 -11.13 2.67 -5.13
CA LYS A 44 -12.04 3.43 -5.98
C LYS A 44 -13.36 3.74 -5.25
N GLY A 45 -13.83 4.98 -5.38
CA GLY A 45 -15.08 5.47 -4.78
C GLY A 45 -15.01 5.72 -3.26
N THR A 46 -13.84 5.61 -2.63
CA THR A 46 -13.68 5.80 -1.19
C THR A 46 -12.98 7.11 -0.84
N ARG A 47 -13.27 7.65 0.35
CA ARG A 47 -12.75 8.94 0.83
C ARG A 47 -12.25 8.83 2.26
N ARG A 48 -11.19 9.58 2.57
CA ARG A 48 -10.67 9.68 3.94
C ARG A 48 -10.17 11.08 4.25
N VAL A 49 -10.58 11.61 5.39
CA VAL A 49 -9.97 12.84 5.93
C VAL A 49 -8.70 12.46 6.67
N VAL A 50 -7.58 13.08 6.28
CA VAL A 50 -6.26 12.87 6.90
C VAL A 50 -5.64 14.20 7.28
N THR A 51 -4.83 14.17 8.33
CA THR A 51 -4.01 15.32 8.72
C THR A 51 -2.65 15.21 8.03
N VAL A 52 -2.33 16.17 7.19
CA VAL A 52 -1.04 16.25 6.49
C VAL A 52 -0.23 17.40 7.07
N LYS A 53 1.02 17.11 7.45
CA LYS A 53 1.99 18.12 7.86
C LYS A 53 2.70 18.68 6.64
N VAL A 54 2.62 20.00 6.45
CA VAL A 54 3.39 20.71 5.41
C VAL A 54 4.80 20.94 5.94
N GLU A 55 5.82 20.45 5.24
CA GLU A 55 7.19 20.49 5.75
C GLU A 55 7.78 21.90 5.79
N VAL A 56 7.44 22.72 4.79
CA VAL A 56 7.94 24.11 4.66
C VAL A 56 7.47 25.00 5.79
N THR A 57 6.24 24.81 6.28
CA THR A 57 5.62 25.67 7.30
C THR A 57 5.48 24.96 8.65
N GLY A 58 5.67 23.64 8.71
CA GLY A 58 5.40 22.82 9.89
C GLY A 58 3.92 22.68 10.25
N VAL A 59 3.02 23.35 9.53
CA VAL A 59 1.59 23.43 9.84
C VAL A 59 0.88 22.13 9.44
N GLU A 60 0.06 21.61 10.35
CA GLU A 60 -0.83 20.51 10.08
C GLU A 60 -2.14 21.02 9.47
N ARG A 61 -2.57 20.41 8.36
CA ARG A 61 -3.84 20.72 7.70
C ARG A 61 -4.66 19.45 7.51
N LYS A 62 -5.97 19.55 7.67
CA LYS A 62 -6.90 18.48 7.31
C LYS A 62 -7.15 18.53 5.80
N VAL A 63 -7.03 17.38 5.16
CA VAL A 63 -7.23 17.21 3.72
C VAL A 63 -8.11 15.99 3.50
N THR A 64 -9.09 16.12 2.62
CA THR A 64 -9.88 14.98 2.17
C THR A 64 -9.15 14.30 1.01
N MET A 65 -8.70 13.08 1.23
CA MET A 65 -8.15 12.22 0.19
C MET A 65 -9.30 11.48 -0.48
N ASP A 66 -9.33 11.49 -1.82
CA ASP A 66 -10.41 10.89 -2.61
C ASP A 66 -9.84 9.88 -3.60
N GLY A 67 -10.28 8.62 -3.51
CA GLY A 67 -9.95 7.59 -4.48
C GLY A 67 -10.73 7.72 -5.79
N GLU A 68 -11.88 8.42 -5.78
CA GLU A 68 -12.78 8.69 -6.91
C GLU A 68 -12.77 7.56 -7.95
N ASP A 69 -12.50 7.83 -9.22
CA ASP A 69 -12.35 6.84 -10.28
C ASP A 69 -10.88 6.45 -10.55
N ILE A 70 -9.94 7.09 -9.85
CA ILE A 70 -8.48 6.94 -10.01
C ILE A 70 -7.85 5.86 -9.11
N GLY A 71 -8.60 5.33 -8.16
CA GLY A 71 -8.17 4.26 -7.25
C GLY A 71 -7.83 3.00 -8.03
N PHE A 72 -6.53 2.73 -8.22
CA PHE A 72 -6.06 1.65 -9.06
C PHE A 72 -4.66 1.18 -8.64
N PHE A 73 -4.43 -0.13 -8.69
CA PHE A 73 -3.22 -0.77 -8.17
C PHE A 73 -1.96 -0.26 -8.88
N GLU A 74 -1.95 -0.24 -10.21
CA GLU A 74 -0.77 0.11 -11.01
C GLU A 74 -0.35 1.57 -10.81
N VAL A 75 -1.32 2.46 -10.51
CA VAL A 75 -1.04 3.87 -10.22
C VAL A 75 -0.54 4.03 -8.79
N CYS A 76 -1.17 3.35 -7.83
CA CYS A 76 -0.70 3.36 -6.45
C CYS A 76 0.71 2.76 -6.31
N ASP A 77 1.01 1.69 -7.05
CA ASP A 77 2.31 1.03 -7.03
C ASP A 77 3.42 2.01 -7.38
N ARG A 78 3.26 2.81 -8.43
CA ARG A 78 4.22 3.86 -8.78
C ARG A 78 4.43 4.88 -7.65
N VAL A 79 3.36 5.31 -6.99
CA VAL A 79 3.45 6.23 -5.83
C VAL A 79 4.20 5.58 -4.68
N VAL A 80 3.92 4.29 -4.41
CA VAL A 80 4.59 3.49 -3.39
C VAL A 80 6.08 3.33 -3.70
N GLN A 81 6.46 3.05 -4.95
CA GLN A 81 7.87 2.91 -5.35
C GLN A 81 8.66 4.21 -5.10
N LEU A 82 8.05 5.37 -5.34
CA LEU A 82 8.63 6.67 -5.01
C LEU A 82 8.79 6.87 -3.50
N VAL A 83 7.78 6.51 -2.71
CA VAL A 83 7.82 6.58 -1.24
C VAL A 83 8.88 5.65 -0.65
N LEU A 84 9.09 4.49 -1.26
CA LEU A 84 10.13 3.53 -0.88
C LEU A 84 11.53 3.93 -1.34
N ALA A 85 11.66 4.98 -2.16
CA ALA A 85 12.93 5.37 -2.78
C ALA A 85 13.64 4.18 -3.45
N LYS A 86 12.89 3.40 -4.26
CA LYS A 86 13.43 2.22 -4.97
C LYS A 86 14.58 2.59 -5.92
N ASP A 87 14.58 3.80 -6.45
CA ASP A 87 15.63 4.33 -7.35
C ASP A 87 16.77 5.06 -6.62
N ALA A 88 16.86 4.93 -5.29
CA ALA A 88 17.97 5.51 -4.53
C ALA A 88 19.32 4.91 -4.95
N ILE A 89 20.38 5.70 -4.83
CA ILE A 89 21.75 5.29 -5.18
C ILE A 89 22.11 4.06 -4.34
N CYS A 90 22.49 2.99 -5.04
CA CYS A 90 22.90 1.72 -4.45
C CYS A 90 24.43 1.61 -4.50
N GLU A 91 25.09 1.91 -3.37
CA GLU A 91 26.55 1.86 -3.26
C GLU A 91 27.09 0.44 -3.39
N LEU A 92 26.39 -0.54 -2.79
CA LEU A 92 26.73 -1.96 -2.85
C LEU A 92 25.56 -2.76 -3.40
N LYS A 93 25.75 -3.40 -4.56
CA LYS A 93 24.71 -4.20 -5.23
C LYS A 93 24.70 -5.65 -4.73
N PRO A 94 23.53 -6.32 -4.68
CA PRO A 94 22.20 -5.80 -4.98
C PRO A 94 21.58 -5.02 -3.80
N CYS A 95 20.73 -4.04 -4.11
CA CYS A 95 19.95 -3.31 -3.10
C CYS A 95 18.47 -3.69 -3.17
N SER A 96 17.78 -3.45 -2.07
CA SER A 96 16.32 -3.55 -1.99
C SER A 96 15.66 -2.21 -2.31
N PHE A 97 15.52 -1.32 -1.33
CA PHE A 97 15.02 0.05 -1.51
C PHE A 97 15.78 1.02 -0.59
N ASN A 98 15.67 2.32 -0.87
CA ASN A 98 16.38 3.37 -0.13
C ASN A 98 17.90 3.14 -0.05
N GLY A 99 18.50 2.57 -1.10
CA GLY A 99 19.94 2.33 -1.20
C GLY A 99 20.49 1.23 -0.30
N VAL A 100 19.63 0.48 0.40
CA VAL A 100 20.06 -0.55 1.35
C VAL A 100 20.42 -1.85 0.63
N TYR A 101 21.67 -2.29 0.80
CA TYR A 101 22.15 -3.59 0.34
C TYR A 101 21.27 -4.72 0.89
N GLN A 102 20.84 -5.61 0.01
CA GLN A 102 20.13 -6.84 0.36
C GLN A 102 20.62 -7.98 -0.54
N PRO A 103 21.15 -9.07 0.03
CA PRO A 103 21.55 -10.24 -0.74
C PRO A 103 20.39 -10.77 -1.58
N SER A 104 20.70 -11.24 -2.79
CA SER A 104 19.67 -11.85 -3.65
C SER A 104 19.07 -13.08 -2.95
N LEU A 105 17.76 -13.04 -2.73
CA LEU A 105 17.02 -14.13 -2.11
C LEU A 105 17.15 -15.42 -2.92
N LEU A 106 17.16 -15.32 -4.25
CA LEU A 106 17.28 -16.47 -5.14
C LEU A 106 18.64 -17.19 -5.01
N SER A 107 19.73 -16.43 -4.83
CA SER A 107 21.07 -17.02 -4.67
C SER A 107 21.35 -17.45 -3.24
N SER A 108 20.90 -16.66 -2.26
CA SER A 108 21.20 -16.91 -0.85
C SER A 108 20.24 -17.90 -0.20
N PHE A 109 19.03 -18.05 -0.75
CA PHE A 109 17.97 -18.89 -0.21
C PHE A 109 17.20 -19.63 -1.34
N PRO A 110 17.86 -20.47 -2.15
CA PRO A 110 17.25 -21.09 -3.32
C PRO A 110 16.01 -21.95 -3.00
N ASN A 111 15.98 -22.57 -1.81
CA ASN A 111 14.85 -23.35 -1.30
C ASN A 111 14.27 -22.76 -0.01
N GLY A 112 14.61 -21.50 0.33
CA GLY A 112 14.19 -20.88 1.57
C GLY A 112 12.73 -20.49 1.52
N LYS A 113 11.93 -21.00 2.46
CA LYS A 113 10.56 -20.52 2.65
C LYS A 113 10.59 -19.16 3.35
N VAL A 114 9.79 -18.22 2.85
CA VAL A 114 9.60 -16.91 3.49
C VAL A 114 8.35 -16.98 4.36
N LEU A 115 8.49 -16.60 5.63
CA LEU A 115 7.38 -16.46 6.55
C LEU A 115 7.02 -14.98 6.70
N LEU A 116 5.79 -14.62 6.33
CA LEU A 116 5.26 -13.28 6.48
C LEU A 116 4.44 -13.20 7.76
N LEU A 117 4.78 -12.27 8.66
CA LEU A 117 4.20 -12.16 10.00
C LEU A 117 3.43 -10.85 10.20
N SER A 118 2.65 -10.80 11.28
CA SER A 118 1.97 -9.59 11.78
C SER A 118 1.06 -8.98 10.70
N TYR A 119 1.25 -7.70 10.36
CA TYR A 119 0.42 -6.98 9.40
C TYR A 119 0.29 -7.62 8.02
N PHE A 120 1.23 -8.46 7.60
CA PHE A 120 1.06 -9.25 6.38
C PHE A 120 -0.07 -10.26 6.53
N TYR A 121 -0.11 -10.98 7.66
CA TYR A 121 -1.16 -11.92 7.96
C TYR A 121 -2.50 -11.20 8.15
N ASP A 122 -2.55 -10.15 8.97
CA ASP A 122 -3.79 -9.43 9.29
C ASP A 122 -4.48 -8.83 8.06
N ARG A 123 -3.69 -8.40 7.05
CA ARG A 123 -4.22 -7.80 5.81
C ARG A 123 -4.44 -8.78 4.67
N LEU A 124 -3.96 -10.02 4.77
CA LEU A 124 -4.16 -11.03 3.72
C LEU A 124 -5.15 -12.10 4.15
N SER A 125 -5.11 -12.53 5.41
CA SER A 125 -5.93 -13.63 5.93
C SER A 125 -7.44 -13.43 5.68
N PRO A 126 -8.03 -12.23 5.91
CA PRO A 126 -9.46 -12.03 5.64
C PRO A 126 -9.82 -12.04 4.16
N LEU A 127 -8.89 -11.66 3.27
CA LEU A 127 -9.15 -11.51 1.83
C LEU A 127 -9.01 -12.82 1.05
N LEU A 128 -8.28 -13.77 1.62
CA LEU A 128 -8.02 -15.07 1.01
C LEU A 128 -9.08 -16.08 1.45
N PRO A 129 -9.39 -17.08 0.62
CA PRO A 129 -10.24 -18.19 1.03
C PRO A 129 -9.71 -18.79 2.32
N SER A 130 -10.60 -19.17 3.25
CA SER A 130 -10.24 -19.64 4.59
C SER A 130 -9.03 -20.58 4.53
N ALA A 131 -7.99 -20.27 5.29
CA ALA A 131 -6.74 -21.04 5.38
C ALA A 131 -6.96 -22.53 5.74
N SER A 132 -8.17 -22.91 6.19
CA SER A 132 -8.61 -24.28 6.40
C SER A 132 -8.85 -25.09 5.11
N SER A 133 -8.98 -24.43 3.95
CA SER A 133 -9.33 -25.04 2.66
C SER A 133 -8.21 -25.06 1.62
N SER A 134 -7.13 -24.28 1.80
CA SER A 134 -5.97 -24.30 0.90
C SER A 134 -4.65 -24.42 1.67
N SER A 135 -4.06 -25.61 1.65
CA SER A 135 -2.68 -25.88 2.06
C SER A 135 -1.63 -25.36 1.07
N LEU A 136 -2.05 -24.53 0.10
CA LEU A 136 -1.20 -24.01 -0.96
C LEU A 136 -0.43 -22.78 -0.48
N PRO A 137 0.88 -22.70 -0.74
CA PRO A 137 1.67 -21.53 -0.37
C PRO A 137 1.17 -20.28 -1.11
N ILE A 138 0.97 -19.19 -0.38
CA ILE A 138 0.65 -17.89 -0.95
C ILE A 138 1.84 -17.44 -1.80
N THR A 139 1.57 -17.06 -3.03
CA THR A 139 2.59 -16.53 -3.96
C THR A 139 2.51 -15.01 -4.04
N ILE A 140 3.60 -14.37 -4.48
CA ILE A 140 3.63 -12.90 -4.70
C ILE A 140 2.55 -12.50 -5.73
N SER A 141 2.30 -13.33 -6.74
CA SER A 141 1.26 -13.07 -7.74
C SER A 141 -0.14 -13.11 -7.14
N THR A 142 -0.39 -13.96 -6.14
CA THR A 142 -1.64 -13.96 -5.36
C THR A 142 -1.80 -12.66 -4.58
N ILE A 143 -0.75 -12.18 -3.92
CA ILE A 143 -0.79 -10.90 -3.18
C ILE A 143 -1.11 -9.75 -4.14
N ALA A 144 -0.44 -9.71 -5.31
CA ALA A 144 -0.65 -8.69 -6.32
C ALA A 144 -2.06 -8.76 -6.96
N SER A 145 -2.61 -9.95 -7.20
CA SER A 145 -3.98 -10.08 -7.73
C SER A 145 -5.02 -9.64 -6.70
N THR A 146 -4.86 -10.02 -5.43
CA THR A 146 -5.71 -9.56 -4.33
C THR A 146 -5.63 -8.04 -4.17
N ALA A 147 -4.43 -7.45 -4.25
CA ALA A 147 -4.26 -6.00 -4.21
C ALA A 147 -5.04 -5.29 -5.32
N ARG A 148 -4.96 -5.79 -6.57
CA ARG A 148 -5.74 -5.26 -7.70
C ARG A 148 -7.24 -5.30 -7.45
N GLN A 149 -7.75 -6.40 -6.90
CA GLN A 149 -9.17 -6.57 -6.59
C GLN A 149 -9.63 -5.59 -5.51
N VAL A 150 -8.85 -5.42 -4.45
CA VAL A 150 -9.14 -4.44 -3.39
C VAL A 150 -9.14 -3.02 -3.93
N CYS A 151 -8.16 -2.64 -4.74
CA CYS A 151 -8.07 -1.26 -5.25
C CYS A 151 -9.26 -0.85 -6.14
N LYS A 152 -9.93 -1.79 -6.82
CA LYS A 152 -11.10 -1.52 -7.68
C LYS A 152 -12.36 -1.03 -6.94
N GLY A 153 -12.41 -1.13 -5.62
CA GLY A 153 -13.48 -0.56 -4.81
C GLY A 153 -14.76 -1.39 -4.71
N ARG A 154 -15.76 -0.79 -4.05
CA ARG A 154 -16.96 -1.48 -3.53
C ARG A 154 -17.76 -2.25 -4.59
N ASP A 155 -17.88 -1.72 -5.80
CA ASP A 155 -18.66 -2.37 -6.86
C ASP A 155 -18.06 -3.73 -7.24
N GLU A 156 -16.74 -3.82 -7.36
CA GLU A 156 -16.04 -5.09 -7.64
C GLU A 156 -16.15 -6.05 -6.44
N TRP A 157 -16.03 -5.52 -5.22
CA TRP A 157 -16.10 -6.33 -4.01
C TRP A 157 -17.45 -7.02 -3.87
N LEU A 158 -18.55 -6.31 -4.18
CA LEU A 158 -19.92 -6.81 -4.11
C LEU A 158 -20.28 -7.72 -5.29
N GLN A 159 -19.74 -7.47 -6.48
CA GLN A 159 -20.11 -8.25 -7.65
C GLN A 159 -19.35 -9.59 -7.72
N ASN A 160 -18.06 -9.59 -7.34
CA ASN A 160 -17.15 -10.68 -7.74
C ASN A 160 -16.40 -11.36 -6.59
N HIS A 161 -16.40 -10.83 -5.36
CA HIS A 161 -15.48 -11.30 -4.32
C HIS A 161 -16.11 -11.54 -2.94
N TRP A 162 -16.32 -10.49 -2.15
CA TRP A 162 -16.51 -10.59 -0.69
C TRP A 162 -17.92 -10.21 -0.24
N ALA A 163 -18.90 -10.23 -1.15
CA ALA A 163 -20.28 -9.83 -0.87
C ALA A 163 -20.94 -10.61 0.28
N ALA A 164 -20.53 -11.87 0.49
CA ALA A 164 -21.06 -12.73 1.54
C ALA A 164 -20.46 -12.44 2.93
N ASP A 165 -19.33 -11.74 3.01
CA ASP A 165 -18.64 -11.42 4.26
C ASP A 165 -18.92 -9.96 4.66
N SER A 166 -19.96 -9.77 5.47
CA SER A 166 -20.37 -8.43 5.91
C SER A 166 -19.34 -7.74 6.81
N GLU A 167 -18.54 -8.52 7.56
CA GLU A 167 -17.54 -7.97 8.49
C GLU A 167 -16.35 -7.41 7.70
N LEU A 168 -15.84 -8.19 6.75
CA LEU A 168 -14.78 -7.76 5.84
C LEU A 168 -15.20 -6.53 5.02
N MET A 169 -16.43 -6.53 4.50
CA MET A 169 -16.96 -5.40 3.74
C MET A 169 -17.07 -4.14 4.60
N ALA A 170 -17.44 -4.26 5.88
CA ALA A 170 -17.45 -3.14 6.81
C ALA A 170 -16.03 -2.62 7.07
N GLU A 171 -15.04 -3.50 7.23
CA GLU A 171 -13.65 -3.09 7.45
C GLU A 171 -13.03 -2.41 6.22
N LEU A 172 -13.28 -2.94 5.02
CA LEU A 172 -12.83 -2.32 3.75
C LEU A 172 -13.46 -0.94 3.53
N ALA A 173 -14.72 -0.76 3.94
CA ALA A 173 -15.41 0.53 3.86
C ALA A 173 -14.90 1.54 4.91
N ASP A 174 -14.64 1.12 6.15
CA ASP A 174 -14.09 1.97 7.21
C ASP A 174 -12.65 2.41 6.91
N ARG A 175 -11.87 1.51 6.29
CA ARG A 175 -10.45 1.71 6.01
C ARG A 175 -10.19 1.72 4.49
N PRO A 176 -10.28 2.88 3.83
CA PRO A 176 -10.02 2.95 2.39
C PRO A 176 -8.54 2.74 2.01
N GLU A 177 -7.63 2.69 3.00
CA GLU A 177 -6.18 2.52 2.83
C GLU A 177 -5.76 1.05 2.59
N TRP A 178 -6.69 0.11 2.51
CA TRP A 178 -6.34 -1.30 2.25
C TRP A 178 -5.64 -1.50 0.89
N CYS A 179 -6.03 -0.72 -0.13
CA CYS A 179 -5.33 -0.70 -1.41
C CYS A 179 -3.85 -0.33 -1.24
N HIS A 180 -3.56 0.76 -0.52
CA HIS A 180 -2.21 1.17 -0.14
C HIS A 180 -1.45 0.07 0.60
N ASP A 181 -2.06 -0.49 1.64
CA ASP A 181 -1.43 -1.50 2.50
C ASP A 181 -0.97 -2.72 1.70
N LEU A 182 -1.80 -3.21 0.77
CA LEU A 182 -1.48 -4.36 -0.07
C LEU A 182 -0.47 -4.03 -1.16
N CYS A 183 -0.52 -2.81 -1.71
CA CYS A 183 0.41 -2.36 -2.74
C CYS A 183 1.85 -2.29 -2.23
N MET A 184 2.06 -1.97 -0.94
CA MET A 184 3.37 -1.98 -0.28
C MET A 184 4.04 -3.36 -0.20
N ARG A 185 3.30 -4.43 -0.52
CA ARG A 185 3.70 -5.82 -0.33
C ARG A 185 3.93 -6.56 -1.65
N CYS A 186 3.81 -5.87 -2.78
CA CYS A 186 3.90 -6.41 -4.13
C CYS A 186 5.28 -6.18 -4.76
#